data_AF-A0A0R1H2N7-F1
#
_entry.id   AF-A0A0R1H2N7-F1
#
_cell.length_a   1.000
_cell.length_b   1.000
_cell.length_c   1.000
_cell.angle_alpha   90.00
_cell.angle_beta   90.00
_cell.angle_gamma   90.00
#
_symmetry.space_group_name_H-M   'P 1'
#
loop_
_entity.id
_entity.type
_entity.pdbx_description
1 polymer ?
#
loop_
_entity_poly.entity_id
_entity_poly.type
_entity_poly.pdbx_seq_one_letter_code
_entity_poly.pdbx_strand_id
1 'polypeptide(L)' 'MDEGISGTSFKKRVAFQEMIEKAKSGEVEYIITKSISRFARNTVDTLTTIRMLKSIGVGVWF' A
#
# COMPACT_ATOMS: atom_id res chain seq x y z
N MET A 1 -1.98 -29.33 14.96
CA MET A 1 -2.34 -28.88 13.60
C MET A 1 -2.27 -27.37 13.61
N ASP A 2 -1.35 -26.80 12.83
CA ASP A 2 -0.99 -25.38 12.85
C ASP A 2 -2.09 -24.50 12.23
N GLU A 3 -2.80 -23.74 13.06
CA GLU A 3 -3.79 -22.73 12.63
C GLU A 3 -3.22 -21.29 12.67
N GLY A 4 -1.93 -21.13 12.39
CA GLY A 4 -1.27 -19.83 12.57
C GLY A 4 -0.36 -19.44 11.41
N ILE A 5 -0.56 -18.22 10.90
CA ILE A 5 0.48 -17.39 10.24
C ILE A 5 0.71 -17.63 8.73
N SER A 6 -0.32 -17.60 7.89
CA SER A 6 -0.09 -17.50 6.42
C SER A 6 -1.04 -16.55 5.67
N GLY A 7 -2.30 -16.40 6.09
CA GLY A 7 -3.30 -15.60 5.36
C GLY A 7 -3.18 -14.08 5.49
N THR A 8 -2.51 -13.55 6.53
CA THR A 8 -2.50 -12.11 6.83
C THR A 8 -1.69 -11.31 5.83
N SER A 9 -0.56 -11.85 5.36
CA SER A 9 0.24 -11.21 4.32
C SER A 9 -0.47 -11.22 2.97
N PHE A 10 -1.15 -12.31 2.63
CA PHE A 10 -1.88 -12.42 1.36
C PHE A 10 -3.06 -11.43 1.31
N LYS A 11 -3.89 -11.38 2.37
CA LYS A 11 -4.99 -10.40 2.48
C LYS A 11 -4.49 -8.95 2.44
N LYS A 12 -3.40 -8.64 3.13
CA LYS A 12 -2.77 -7.30 3.06
C LYS A 12 -2.28 -6.96 1.67
N ARG A 13 -1.77 -7.95 0.92
CA ARG A 13 -1.29 -7.74 -0.45
C ARG A 13 -2.44 -7.46 -1.41
N VAL A 14 -3.56 -8.17 -1.29
CA VAL A 14 -4.77 -7.92 -2.07
C VAL A 14 -5.31 -6.52 -1.79
N ALA A 15 -5.54 -6.18 -0.51
CA ALA A 15 -6.03 -4.86 -0.14
C ALA A 15 -5.10 -3.73 -0.57
N PHE A 16 -3.78 -3.96 -0.52
CA PHE A 16 -2.79 -3.01 -1.02
C PHE A 16 -2.87 -2.85 -2.54
N GLN A 17 -2.95 -3.94 -3.29
CA GLN A 17 -3.13 -3.86 -4.75
C GLN A 17 -4.43 -3.16 -5.13
N GLU A 18 -5.54 -3.47 -4.47
CA GLU A 18 -6.82 -2.78 -4.68
C GLU A 18 -6.71 -1.28 -4.40
N MET A 19 -6.03 -0.89 -3.32
CA MET A 19 -5.77 0.53 -3.00
C MET A 19 -4.95 1.21 -4.11
N ILE A 20 -3.93 0.54 -4.65
CA ILE A 20 -3.12 1.08 -5.75
C ILE A 20 -3.94 1.21 -7.03
N GLU A 21 -4.78 0.22 -7.35
CA GLU A 21 -5.65 0.30 -8.53
C GLU A 21 -6.69 1.42 -8.40
N LYS A 22 -7.28 1.61 -7.21
CA LYS A 22 -8.17 2.75 -6.93
C LYS A 22 -7.46 4.10 -7.00
N ALA A 23 -6.21 4.15 -6.56
CA ALA A 23 -5.38 5.34 -6.72
C ALA A 23 -5.13 5.64 -8.21
N LYS A 24 -4.85 4.62 -9.02
CA LYS A 24 -4.66 4.74 -10.47
C LYS A 24 -5.94 5.12 -11.22
N SER A 25 -7.12 4.66 -10.77
CA SER A 25 -8.40 5.04 -11.35
C SER A 25 -8.82 6.47 -11.00
N GLY A 26 -8.09 7.15 -10.10
CA GLY A 26 -8.42 8.48 -9.62
C GLY A 26 -9.54 8.50 -8.57
N GLU A 27 -9.92 7.34 -8.04
CA GLU A 27 -10.93 7.22 -6.97
C GLU A 27 -10.36 7.57 -5.59
N VAL A 28 -9.03 7.56 -5.44
CA VAL A 28 -8.35 7.84 -4.18
C VAL A 28 -7.28 8.90 -4.40
N GLU A 29 -7.42 10.06 -3.77
CA GLU A 29 -6.45 11.16 -3.83
C GLU A 29 -5.44 11.14 -2.66
N TYR A 30 -5.82 10.53 -1.53
CA TYR A 30 -4.99 10.49 -0.33
C TYR A 30 -4.97 9.12 0.33
N ILE A 31 -3.76 8.66 0.69
CA ILE A 31 -3.54 7.44 1.45
C ILE A 31 -2.92 7.81 2.79
N ILE A 32 -3.58 7.43 3.89
CA ILE A 32 -3.11 7.68 5.25
C ILE A 32 -2.69 6.34 5.85
N THR A 33 -1.42 6.22 6.26
CA THR A 33 -0.90 5.06 6.98
C THR A 33 -0.37 5.49 8.33
N LYS A 34 -0.43 4.62 9.34
CA LYS A 34 0.11 4.90 10.67
C LYS A 34 1.65 4.77 10.74
N SER A 35 2.24 4.08 9.76
CA SER A 35 3.70 4.02 9.61
C SER A 35 4.10 3.52 8.22
N ILE A 36 5.29 3.95 7.79
CA ILE A 36 5.94 3.46 6.55
C ILE A 36 6.11 1.93 6.58
N SER A 37 6.42 1.35 7.74
CA SER A 37 6.61 -0.09 7.91
C SER A 37 5.34 -0.92 7.67
N ARG A 38 4.15 -0.30 7.81
CA ARG A 38 2.86 -0.95 7.49
C ARG A 38 2.50 -0.82 6.00
N PHE A 39 3.13 0.11 5.30
CA PHE A 39 2.86 0.41 3.90
C PHE A 39 3.68 -0.45 2.94
N ALA A 40 4.98 -0.66 3.19
CA ALA A 40 5.79 -1.55 2.37
C ALA A 40 6.84 -2.33 3.17
N ARG A 41 7.26 -3.47 2.60
CA ARG A 41 8.19 -4.44 3.23
C ARG A 41 9.63 -3.94 3.31
N ASN A 42 9.99 -2.92 2.53
CA ASN A 42 11.30 -2.28 2.56
C ASN A 42 11.21 -0.81 2.07
N THR A 43 12.24 -0.03 2.37
CA THR A 43 12.29 1.40 2.05
C THR A 43 12.28 1.68 0.54
N VAL A 44 12.89 0.81 -0.27
CA VAL A 44 13.01 0.98 -1.73
C VAL A 44 11.65 0.83 -2.42
N ASP A 45 10.89 -0.21 -2.10
CA ASP A 45 9.53 -0.45 -2.58
C ASP A 45 8.60 0.67 -2.13
N THR A 46 8.77 1.15 -0.88
CA THR A 46 7.97 2.26 -0.35
C THR A 46 8.19 3.52 -1.18
N LEU A 47 9.44 3.92 -1.40
CA LEU A 47 9.77 5.12 -2.18
C LEU A 47 9.30 5.02 -3.62
N THR A 48 9.45 3.85 -4.24
CA THR A 48 9.00 3.62 -5.62
C THR A 48 7.49 3.75 -5.73
N THR A 49 6.75 3.16 -4.78
CA THR A 49 5.29 3.25 -4.75
C THR A 49 4.82 4.68 -4.48
N ILE A 50 5.40 5.37 -3.51
CA ILE A 50 5.06 6.77 -3.21
C ILE A 50 5.33 7.68 -4.42
N ARG A 51 6.45 7.48 -5.13
CA ARG A 51 6.76 8.24 -6.35
C ARG A 51 5.74 8.00 -7.46
N MET A 52 5.35 6.74 -7.66
CA MET A 52 4.31 6.39 -8.63
C MET A 52 2.97 7.04 -8.25
N LEU A 53 2.55 6.92 -6.99
CA LEU A 53 1.33 7.55 -6.48
C LEU A 53 1.37 9.08 -6.64
N LYS A 54 2.49 9.71 -6.29
CA LYS A 54 2.65 11.16 -6.44
C LYS A 54 2.60 11.60 -7.91
N SER A 55 3.08 10.78 -8.84
CA SER A 55 3.03 11.09 -10.28
C SER A 55 1.61 11.08 -10.85
N ILE A 56 0.70 10.33 -10.23
CA ILE A 56 -0.73 10.28 -10.60
C ILE A 56 -1.61 11.20 -9.73
N GLY A 57 -1.00 12.08 -8.93
CA GLY A 57 -1.72 13.04 -8.09
C GLY A 57 -2.15 12.52 -6.72
N VAL A 58 -1.71 11.32 -6.32
CA VAL A 58 -2.10 10.70 -5.05
C VAL A 58 -1.04 10.95 -3.97
N GLY A 59 -1.47 11.60 -2.88
CA GLY A 59 -0.63 11.93 -1.73
C GLY A 59 -0.60 10.83 -0.69
N VAL A 60 0.59 10.47 -0.18
CA VAL A 60 0.74 9.51 0.93
C VAL A 60 1.17 10.26 2.20
N TRP A 61 0.43 10.06 3.28
CA TRP A 61 0.66 10.63 4.61
C TRP A 61 0.91 9.52 5.64
N PHE A 62 1.83 9.76 6.57
CA PHE A 62 2.28 8.81 7.60
C PHE A 62 2.06 9.36 9.00
#